data_AF-A0A968Y0J1-F1
#
_entry.id   AF-A0A968Y0J1-F1
#
_cell.length_a   1.000
_cell.length_b   1.000
_cell.length_c   1.000
_cell.angle_alpha   90.00
_cell.angle_beta   90.00
_cell.angle_gamma   90.00
#
_symmetry.space_group_name_H-M   'P 1'
#
loop_
_entity.id
_entity.type
_entity.pdbx_description
1 polymer ?
#
loop_
_entity_poly.entity_id
_entity_poly.type
_entity_poly.pdbx_seq_one_letter_code
_entity_poly.pdbx_strand_id
1 'polypeptide(L)' 'MLKFLNQVGEYAKETVQAAKYIGQGLSVTFDHMRRRPITVQYPYEKLIPSERFRGRIHFEFDKC' A
#
# COMPACT_ATOMS: atom_id res chain seq x y z
N MET A 1 -1.20 8.24 -47.13
CA MET A 1 -2.01 7.16 -46.55
C MET A 1 -1.19 6.17 -45.71
N LEU A 2 -0.10 5.59 -46.22
CA LEU A 2 0.75 4.65 -45.48
C LEU A 2 1.30 5.18 -44.14
N LYS A 3 1.75 6.44 -44.07
CA LYS A 3 2.23 7.07 -42.81
C LYS A 3 1.15 7.17 -41.72
N PHE A 4 -0.10 7.42 -42.10
CA PHE A 4 -1.21 7.52 -41.16
C PHE A 4 -1.54 6.14 -40.56
N LEU A 5 -1.53 5.08 -41.38
CA LEU A 5 -1.72 3.71 -40.92
C LEU A 5 -0.62 3.27 -39.94
N ASN A 6 0.64 3.67 -40.18
CA ASN A 6 1.74 3.40 -39.25
C ASN A 6 1.55 4.10 -37.90
N GLN A 7 1.11 5.37 -37.91
CA GLN A 7 0.86 6.14 -36.69
C GLN A 7 -0.28 5.54 -35.84
N VAL A 8 -1.37 5.08 -36.48
CA VAL A 8 -2.45 4.36 -35.80
C VAL A 8 -1.96 3.04 -35.22
N GLY A 9 -1.10 2.32 -35.96
CA GLY A 9 -0.47 1.09 -35.49
C GLY A 9 0.45 1.29 -34.28
N GLU A 10 1.22 2.39 -34.23
CA GLU A 10 2.06 2.74 -33.08
C GLU A 10 1.20 3.09 -31.85
N TYR A 11 0.16 3.91 -32.02
CA TYR A 11 -0.77 4.24 -30.94
C TYR A 11 -1.47 3.00 -30.36
N ALA A 12 -1.87 2.06 -31.21
CA ALA A 12 -2.44 0.78 -30.79
C ALA A 12 -1.43 -0.07 -29.98
N LYS A 13 -0.15 -0.05 -30.36
CA LYS A 13 0.91 -0.75 -29.60
C LYS A 13 1.13 -0.13 -28.23
N GLU A 14 1.20 1.19 -28.15
CA GLU A 14 1.37 1.92 -26.89
C GLU A 14 0.18 1.69 -25.94
N THR A 15 -1.04 1.73 -26.45
CA THR A 15 -2.25 1.48 -25.65
C THR A 15 -2.30 0.05 -25.10
N VAL A 16 -1.95 -0.96 -25.90
CA VAL A 16 -1.84 -2.35 -25.42
C VAL A 16 -0.74 -2.50 -24.36
N GLN A 17 0.40 -1.83 -24.56
CA GLN A 17 1.48 -1.85 -23.59
C GLN A 17 1.06 -1.20 -22.27
N ALA A 18 0.37 -0.06 -22.31
CA ALA A 18 -0.18 0.60 -21.14
C ALA A 18 -1.21 -0.28 -20.42
N ALA A 19 -2.15 -0.89 -21.16
CA ALA A 19 -3.13 -1.80 -20.60
C ALA A 19 -2.50 -3.01 -19.91
N LYS A 20 -1.41 -3.56 -20.48
CA LYS A 20 -0.64 -4.65 -19.86
C LYS A 20 -0.04 -4.23 -18.52
N TYR A 21 0.55 -3.04 -18.43
CA TYR A 21 1.10 -2.55 -17.17
C TYR A 21 0.04 -2.27 -16.11
N ILE A 22 -1.12 -1.75 -16.53
CA ILE A 22 -2.28 -1.59 -15.63
C ILE A 22 -2.75 -2.95 -15.13
N GLY A 23 -2.87 -3.94 -16.01
CA GLY A 23 -3.25 -5.30 -15.63
C GLY A 23 -2.27 -5.95 -14.65
N GLN A 24 -0.97 -5.69 -14.80
CA GLN A 24 0.06 -6.14 -13.85
C GLN A 24 -0.09 -5.45 -12.49
N GLY A 25 -0.34 -4.14 -12.45
CA GLY A 25 -0.60 -3.44 -11.19
C GLY A 25 -1.87 -3.97 -10.48
N LEU A 26 -2.91 -4.22 -11.25
CA LEU A 26 -4.18 -4.73 -10.74
C LEU A 26 -4.07 -6.18 -10.23
N SER A 27 -3.28 -7.04 -10.87
CA SER A 27 -3.07 -8.40 -10.36
C SER A 27 -2.35 -8.39 -9.00
N VAL A 28 -1.42 -7.46 -8.80
CA VAL A 28 -0.75 -7.26 -7.51
C VAL A 28 -1.73 -6.79 -6.44
N THR A 29 -2.65 -5.85 -6.74
CA THR A 29 -3.64 -5.41 -5.75
C THR A 29 -4.59 -6.55 -5.35
N PHE A 30 -5.03 -7.37 -6.31
CA PHE A 30 -5.83 -8.55 -6.01
C PHE A 30 -5.06 -9.64 -5.25
N ASP A 31 -3.75 -9.77 -5.44
CA ASP A 31 -2.92 -10.64 -4.61
C ASP A 31 -2.88 -10.18 -3.15
N HIS A 32 -2.78 -8.86 -2.90
CA HIS A 32 -2.78 -8.32 -1.54
C HIS A 32 -4.09 -8.59 -0.79
N MET A 33 -5.22 -8.68 -1.49
CA MET A 33 -6.51 -9.02 -0.88
C MET A 33 -6.58 -10.44 -0.30
N ARG A 34 -5.69 -11.35 -0.74
CA ARG A 34 -5.61 -12.72 -0.18
C ARG A 34 -4.84 -12.79 1.13
N ARG A 35 -4.12 -11.72 1.50
CA ARG A 35 -3.33 -11.68 2.73
C ARG A 35 -4.24 -11.34 3.91
N ARG A 36 -3.97 -11.95 5.06
CA ARG A 36 -4.67 -11.59 6.31
C ARG A 36 -4.36 -10.12 6.66
N PRO A 37 -5.34 -9.32 7.08
CA PRO A 37 -5.10 -7.95 7.52
C PRO A 37 -4.18 -7.94 8.76
N ILE A 38 -3.15 -7.10 8.73
CA ILE A 38 -2.20 -6.88 9.84
C ILE A 38 -2.66 -5.74 10.78
N THR A 39 -3.92 -5.33 10.65
CA THR A 39 -4.53 -4.26 11.46
C THR A 39 -4.70 -4.71 12.91
N VAL A 40 -4.45 -3.81 13.87
CA VAL A 40 -4.75 -4.01 15.29
C VAL A 40 -6.14 -3.42 15.60
N GLN A 41 -7.09 -4.23 16.06
CA GLN A 41 -8.47 -3.79 16.31
C GLN A 41 -8.62 -3.04 17.66
N TYR A 42 -8.15 -1.80 17.73
CA TYR A 42 -8.38 -0.96 18.91
C TYR A 42 -9.89 -0.64 19.07
N PRO A 43 -10.46 -0.63 20.30
CA PRO A 43 -9.82 -0.75 21.61
C PRO A 43 -9.65 -2.18 22.13
N TYR A 44 -10.18 -3.17 21.41
CA TYR A 44 -10.29 -4.56 21.87
C TYR A 44 -8.95 -5.31 21.77
N GLU A 45 -8.17 -5.02 20.73
CA GLU A 45 -6.80 -5.45 20.54
C GLU A 45 -5.89 -4.22 20.70
N LYS A 46 -4.90 -4.30 21.60
CA LYS A 46 -3.94 -3.22 21.85
C LYS A 46 -2.52 -3.71 21.61
N LEU A 47 -1.72 -2.88 20.95
CA LEU A 47 -0.29 -3.16 20.77
C LEU A 47 0.46 -2.88 22.08
N ILE A 48 1.40 -3.77 22.43
CA ILE A 48 2.25 -3.60 23.61
C ILE A 48 3.35 -2.57 23.27
N PRO A 49 3.53 -1.52 24.08
CA PRO A 49 4.61 -0.55 23.87
C PRO A 49 6.00 -1.14 24.14
N SER A 50 7.04 -0.49 23.62
CA SER A 50 8.43 -0.88 23.89
C SER A 50 8.86 -0.57 25.33
N GLU A 51 9.95 -1.19 25.78
CA GLU A 51 10.54 -0.96 27.12
C GLU A 51 10.83 0.52 27.43
N ARG A 52 11.11 1.32 26.41
CA ARG A 52 11.44 2.75 26.52
C ARG A 52 10.32 3.66 26.01
N PHE A 53 9.10 3.13 25.87
CA PHE A 53 7.96 3.93 25.48
C PHE A 53 7.65 4.97 26.56
N ARG A 54 7.65 6.24 26.18
CA ARG A 54 7.36 7.34 27.09
C ARG A 54 5.87 7.64 27.08
N GLY A 55 5.17 7.09 28.07
CA GLY A 55 3.76 7.37 28.32
C GLY A 55 3.57 8.54 29.28
N ARG A 56 2.63 8.39 30.21
CA ARG A 56 2.39 9.35 31.28
C ARG A 56 3.58 9.36 32.26
N ILE A 57 4.03 10.55 32.63
CA ILE A 57 5.07 10.72 33.66
C ILE A 57 4.49 10.37 35.02
N HIS A 58 5.19 9.51 35.75
CA HIS A 58 4.92 9.23 37.16
C HIS A 58 5.80 10.13 38.02
N PHE A 59 5.23 10.74 39.05
CA PHE A 59 5.95 11.56 40.02
C PHE A 59 5.70 11.02 41.42
N GLU A 60 6.78 10.82 42.16
CA GLU A 60 6.74 10.37 43.56
C GLU A 60 7.22 11.52 44.44
N PHE A 61 6.33 11.99 45.34
CA PHE A 61 6.60 13.15 46.18
C PHE A 61 7.74 12.91 47.17
N ASP A 62 7.83 11.69 47.73
CA ASP A 62 8.81 11.36 48.77
C ASP A 62 10.25 11.18 48.24
N LYS A 63 10.46 11.24 46.92
CA LYS A 63 11.76 11.03 46.26
C LYS A 63 12.26 12.26 45.48
N CYS A 64 11.59 13.41 45.64
CA CYS A 64 11.97 14.66 44.99
C CYS A 64 13.12 15.36 45.73
#